data_AF-A0A2V8R8J5-F1
#
_entry.id   AF-A0A2V8R8J5-F1
#
_cell.length_a   1.000
_cell.length_b   1.000
_cell.length_c   1.000
_cell.angle_alpha   90.00
_cell.angle_beta   90.00
_cell.angle_gamma   90.00
#
_symmetry.space_group_name_H-M   'P 1'
#
loop_
_entity.id
_entity.type
_entity.pdbx_description
1 polymer ?
#
loop_
_entity_poly.entity_id
_entity_poly.type
_entity_poly.pdbx_seq_one_letter_code
_entity_poly.pdbx_strand_id
1 'polypeptide(L)'
;MRKIFACLICLFVLFATLSPGVSAQERRRHHSRFGRKSRTAAMIAGGAAVGGLVAGRKGAAIGAGGAGTYAFNRRAARRHFSSRTRTVGATASGAALGAGVGGAVGHGRGAAAGAIVGGTGGYLYRRHKRSLRRRY
;
A
#
# COMPACT_ATOMS: atom_id res chain seq x y z
N MET A 1 -26.07 12.55 8.94
CA MET A 1 -25.13 11.45 8.63
C MET A 1 -24.66 11.44 7.17
N ARG A 2 -25.56 11.32 6.17
CA ARG A 2 -25.17 11.18 4.74
C ARG A 2 -24.36 12.36 4.17
N LYS A 3 -24.66 13.58 4.60
CA LYS A 3 -23.94 14.81 4.20
C LYS A 3 -22.50 14.86 4.73
N ILE A 4 -22.27 14.32 5.93
CA ILE A 4 -20.93 14.24 6.54
C ILE A 4 -20.07 13.20 5.79
N PHE A 5 -20.67 12.06 5.42
CA PHE A 5 -20.02 11.06 4.57
C PHE A 5 -19.68 11.62 3.18
N ALA A 6 -20.60 12.39 2.56
CA ALA A 6 -20.34 13.04 1.29
C ALA A 6 -19.18 14.05 1.39
N CYS A 7 -19.14 14.87 2.44
CA CYS A 7 -18.02 15.77 2.70
C CYS A 7 -16.70 15.02 2.90
N LEU A 8 -16.68 13.92 3.67
CA LEU A 8 -15.46 13.13 3.89
C LEU A 8 -14.95 12.46 2.62
N ILE A 9 -15.84 11.94 1.78
CA ILE A 9 -15.49 11.38 0.48
C ILE A 9 -14.94 12.48 -0.43
N CYS A 10 -15.57 13.65 -0.45
CA CYS A 10 -15.12 14.80 -1.24
C CYS A 10 -13.73 15.27 -0.79
N LEU A 11 -13.48 15.35 0.53
CA LEU A 11 -12.18 15.70 1.11
C LEU A 11 -11.11 14.65 0.80
N PHE A 12 -11.45 13.36 0.85
CA PHE A 12 -10.54 12.28 0.51
C PHE A 12 -10.14 12.32 -0.97
N VAL A 13 -11.09 12.58 -1.88
CA VAL A 13 -10.83 12.76 -3.31
C VAL A 13 -9.99 14.02 -3.54
N LEU A 14 -10.23 15.10 -2.80
CA LEU A 14 -9.41 16.31 -2.85
C LEU A 14 -7.98 16.04 -2.40
N PHE A 15 -7.78 15.31 -1.29
CA PHE A 15 -6.44 14.93 -0.81
C PHE A 15 -5.72 13.96 -1.75
N ALA A 16 -6.46 13.04 -2.39
CA ALA A 16 -5.90 12.14 -3.38
C ALA A 16 -5.44 12.87 -4.66
N THR A 17 -6.14 13.93 -5.06
CA THR A 17 -5.79 14.77 -6.23
C THR A 17 -4.74 15.82 -5.91
N LEU A 18 -4.72 16.35 -4.67
CA LEU A 18 -3.70 17.27 -4.17
C LEU A 18 -2.42 16.59 -3.73
N SER A 19 -2.37 15.25 -3.63
CA SER A 19 -1.14 14.51 -3.31
C SER A 19 -0.13 14.77 -4.43
N PRO A 20 0.87 15.66 -4.24
CA PRO A 20 1.88 15.89 -5.24
C PRO A 20 2.65 14.59 -5.36
N GLY A 21 2.86 14.12 -6.60
CA GLY A 21 3.53 12.87 -6.87
C GLY A 21 4.78 12.68 -5.99
N VAL A 22 4.66 11.86 -4.95
CA VAL A 22 5.77 11.41 -4.07
C VAL A 22 6.79 10.55 -4.85
N SER A 23 6.59 10.44 -6.16
CA SER A 23 7.51 9.92 -7.17
C SER A 23 8.68 10.87 -7.49
N ALA A 24 8.65 12.12 -7.02
CA ALA A 24 9.70 13.11 -7.33
C ALA A 24 10.99 12.96 -6.51
N GLN A 25 10.97 12.27 -5.35
CA GLN A 25 12.18 12.08 -4.53
C GLN A 25 12.95 10.79 -4.88
N GLU A 26 12.87 10.35 -6.14
CA GLU A 26 13.70 9.28 -6.70
C GLU A 26 14.76 9.90 -7.62
N ARG A 27 15.76 10.62 -7.08
CA ARG A 27 16.96 10.96 -7.88
C ARG A 27 18.23 11.39 -7.14
N ARG A 28 18.41 11.07 -5.86
CA ARG A 28 19.77 11.14 -5.27
C ARG A 28 20.38 9.74 -5.23
N ARG A 29 21.23 9.49 -6.23
CA ARG A 29 22.12 8.33 -6.37
C ARG A 29 23.11 8.30 -5.19
N HIS A 30 22.68 7.83 -4.03
CA HIS A 30 23.62 7.36 -3.02
C HIS A 30 23.54 5.83 -2.98
N HIS A 31 24.68 5.19 -3.17
CA HIS A 31 24.90 3.78 -2.87
C HIS A 31 24.68 3.58 -1.36
N SER A 32 23.42 3.47 -0.94
CA SER A 32 23.09 3.27 0.46
C SER A 32 23.62 1.91 0.89
N ARG A 33 24.47 1.87 1.93
CA ARG A 33 24.92 0.65 2.59
C ARG A 33 23.77 -0.15 3.24
N PHE A 34 22.57 0.46 3.32
CA PHE A 34 21.34 -0.23 3.72
C PHE A 34 20.98 -1.32 2.69
N GLY A 35 21.01 -2.57 3.15
CA GLY A 35 20.56 -3.72 2.37
C GLY A 35 19.18 -3.47 1.74
N ARG A 36 18.98 -3.91 0.49
CA ARG A 36 17.73 -3.62 -0.24
C ARG A 36 16.46 -4.15 0.44
N LYS A 37 16.59 -5.16 1.33
CA LYS A 37 15.53 -5.66 2.22
C LYS A 37 15.17 -4.64 3.30
N SER A 38 16.16 -4.04 3.97
CA SER A 38 15.94 -3.01 4.98
C SER A 38 15.38 -1.72 4.35
N ARG A 39 15.66 -1.43 3.08
CA ARG A 39 14.98 -0.35 2.35
C ARG A 39 13.50 -0.63 2.06
N THR A 40 13.09 -1.89 1.93
CA THR A 40 11.66 -2.25 1.79
C THR A 40 10.97 -2.08 3.15
N ALA A 41 11.60 -2.58 4.21
CA ALA A 41 11.12 -2.41 5.57
C ALA A 41 11.04 -0.93 5.97
N ALA A 42 12.05 -0.13 5.65
CA ALA A 42 12.08 1.31 5.92
C ALA A 42 10.99 2.08 5.17
N MET A 43 10.64 1.69 3.94
CA MET A 43 9.51 2.29 3.24
C MET A 43 8.19 1.96 3.93
N ILE A 44 7.99 0.69 4.33
CA ILE A 44 6.77 0.26 5.03
C ILE A 44 6.67 0.95 6.39
N ALA A 45 7.76 0.96 7.16
CA ALA A 45 7.85 1.60 8.46
C ALA A 45 7.70 3.12 8.35
N GLY A 46 8.30 3.75 7.34
CA GLY A 46 8.13 5.18 7.07
C GLY A 46 6.69 5.52 6.71
N GLY A 47 6.05 4.72 5.85
CA GLY A 47 4.62 4.85 5.55
C GLY A 47 3.76 4.66 6.79
N ALA A 48 4.07 3.68 7.63
CA ALA A 48 3.38 3.43 8.89
C ALA A 48 3.56 4.60 9.89
N ALA A 49 4.76 5.15 9.99
CA ALA A 49 5.07 6.27 10.86
C ALA A 49 4.32 7.53 10.43
N VAL A 50 4.42 7.91 9.15
CA VAL A 50 3.70 9.08 8.61
C VAL A 50 2.19 8.90 8.74
N GLY A 51 1.66 7.74 8.33
CA GLY A 51 0.24 7.44 8.48
C GLY A 51 -0.19 7.43 9.95
N GLY A 52 0.66 6.94 10.85
CA GLY A 52 0.45 6.90 12.29
C GLY A 52 0.37 8.30 12.91
N LEU A 53 1.22 9.22 12.47
CA LEU A 53 1.20 10.61 12.90
C LEU A 53 -0.05 11.34 12.42
N VAL A 54 -0.52 11.05 11.19
CA VAL A 54 -1.67 11.74 10.59
C VAL A 54 -3.01 11.25 11.16
N ALA A 55 -3.20 9.95 11.31
CA ALA A 55 -4.51 9.37 11.68
C ALA A 55 -4.41 8.22 12.70
N GLY A 56 -3.39 8.24 13.54
CA GLY A 56 -3.19 7.27 14.61
C GLY A 56 -3.04 5.83 14.09
N ARG A 57 -3.51 4.85 14.88
CA ARG A 57 -3.38 3.42 14.54
C ARG A 57 -3.99 3.05 13.18
N LYS A 58 -5.10 3.69 12.78
CA LYS A 58 -5.74 3.44 11.48
C LYS A 58 -4.89 3.98 10.33
N GLY A 59 -4.38 5.20 10.47
CA GLY A 59 -3.49 5.79 9.49
C GLY A 59 -2.17 5.02 9.36
N ALA A 60 -1.63 4.48 10.45
CA ALA A 60 -0.44 3.63 10.40
C ALA A 60 -0.66 2.37 9.55
N ALA A 61 -1.81 1.71 9.68
CA ALA A 61 -2.16 0.54 8.87
C ALA A 61 -2.31 0.90 7.39
N ILE A 62 -2.97 2.03 7.08
CA ILE A 62 -3.12 2.53 5.71
C ILE A 62 -1.75 2.87 5.11
N GLY A 63 -0.93 3.60 5.84
CA GLY A 63 0.40 4.03 5.39
C GLY A 63 1.37 2.86 5.21
N ALA A 64 1.36 1.88 6.13
CA ALA A 64 2.12 0.65 5.99
C ALA A 64 1.66 -0.19 4.80
N GLY A 65 0.35 -0.33 4.61
CA GLY A 65 -0.24 -1.06 3.49
C GLY A 65 0.04 -0.39 2.15
N GLY A 66 -0.13 0.93 2.07
CA GLY A 66 0.19 1.77 0.91
C GLY A 66 1.66 1.66 0.52
N ALA A 67 2.56 1.93 1.45
CA ALA A 67 3.98 1.84 1.20
C ALA A 67 4.43 0.40 0.89
N GLY A 68 3.81 -0.60 1.51
CA GLY A 68 4.13 -2.02 1.28
C GLY A 68 3.73 -2.51 -0.10
N THR A 69 2.54 -2.14 -0.60
CA THR A 69 2.12 -2.53 -1.96
C THR A 69 3.11 -1.99 -3.01
N TYR A 70 3.59 -0.77 -2.85
CA TYR A 70 4.63 -0.18 -3.70
C TYR A 70 5.99 -0.87 -3.49
N ALA A 71 6.42 -1.03 -2.24
CA ALA A 71 7.75 -1.55 -1.90
C ALA A 71 7.95 -3.02 -2.33
N PHE A 72 6.89 -3.84 -2.38
CA PHE A 72 6.95 -5.22 -2.89
C PHE A 72 6.82 -5.33 -4.42
N ASN A 73 6.28 -4.31 -5.10
CA ASN A 73 6.11 -4.34 -6.56
C ASN A 73 7.29 -3.69 -7.33
N ARG A 74 8.08 -2.81 -6.68
CA ARG A 74 9.22 -2.10 -7.29
C ARG A 74 10.27 -3.04 -7.88
N ARG A 75 10.93 -2.60 -8.97
CA ARG A 75 11.91 -3.39 -9.74
C ARG A 75 13.07 -3.92 -8.87
N ALA A 76 13.49 -3.15 -7.86
CA ALA A 76 14.52 -3.55 -6.90
C ALA A 76 14.11 -4.76 -6.04
N ALA A 77 12.85 -4.85 -5.60
CA ALA A 77 12.35 -5.99 -4.84
C ALA A 77 12.28 -7.26 -5.71
N ARG A 78 12.11 -7.10 -7.04
CA ARG A 78 11.96 -8.24 -7.95
C ARG A 78 13.21 -9.09 -8.11
N ARG A 79 14.39 -8.52 -7.86
CA ARG A 79 15.69 -9.20 -8.03
C ARG A 79 16.14 -9.97 -6.79
N HIS A 80 15.62 -9.65 -5.61
CA HIS A 80 16.08 -10.26 -4.34
C HIS A 80 15.01 -11.06 -3.60
N PHE A 81 13.74 -10.76 -3.82
CA PHE A 81 12.67 -11.52 -3.19
C PHE A 81 12.13 -12.58 -4.14
N SER A 82 11.95 -13.79 -3.61
CA SER A 82 11.24 -14.86 -4.30
C SER A 82 9.90 -14.34 -4.82
N SER A 83 9.47 -14.90 -5.95
CA SER A 83 8.17 -14.57 -6.53
C SER A 83 7.05 -14.79 -5.50
N ARG A 84 7.18 -15.79 -4.61
CA ARG A 84 6.23 -16.13 -3.55
C ARG A 84 6.19 -15.06 -2.45
N THR A 85 7.33 -14.69 -1.88
CA THR A 85 7.45 -13.66 -0.84
C THR A 85 6.89 -12.32 -1.31
N ARG A 86 7.09 -11.96 -2.57
CA ARG A 86 6.48 -10.73 -3.14
C ARG A 86 4.98 -10.85 -3.36
N THR A 87 4.43 -12.04 -3.62
CA THR A 87 2.97 -12.22 -3.68
C THR A 87 2.41 -11.99 -2.30
N VAL A 88 2.95 -12.70 -1.32
CA VAL A 88 2.48 -12.64 0.07
C VAL A 88 2.62 -11.23 0.61
N GLY A 89 3.78 -10.58 0.41
CA GLY A 89 4.01 -9.20 0.84
C GLY A 89 3.05 -8.22 0.16
N ALA A 90 2.87 -8.28 -1.16
CA ALA A 90 1.96 -7.36 -1.86
C ALA A 90 0.48 -7.60 -1.48
N THR A 91 0.08 -8.85 -1.31
CA THR A 91 -1.28 -9.23 -0.90
C THR A 91 -1.54 -8.84 0.55
N ALA A 92 -0.59 -9.09 1.46
CA ALA A 92 -0.69 -8.69 2.87
C ALA A 92 -0.69 -7.16 3.01
N SER A 93 0.13 -6.45 2.25
CA SER A 93 0.10 -4.99 2.21
C SER A 93 -1.19 -4.45 1.61
N GLY A 94 -1.72 -5.07 0.55
CA GLY A 94 -3.02 -4.71 -0.02
C GLY A 94 -4.17 -4.95 0.94
N ALA A 95 -4.16 -6.08 1.66
CA ALA A 95 -5.12 -6.38 2.71
C ALA A 95 -5.00 -5.41 3.89
N ALA A 96 -3.80 -5.08 4.35
CA ALA A 96 -3.59 -4.11 5.43
C ALA A 96 -4.03 -2.69 5.03
N LEU A 97 -3.78 -2.28 3.78
CA LEU A 97 -4.24 -1.02 3.21
C LEU A 97 -5.77 -0.99 3.17
N GLY A 98 -6.37 -2.02 2.57
CA GLY A 98 -7.82 -2.15 2.46
C GLY A 98 -8.49 -2.24 3.83
N ALA A 99 -7.91 -2.95 4.78
CA ALA A 99 -8.38 -3.02 6.16
C ALA A 99 -8.27 -1.68 6.88
N GLY A 100 -7.17 -0.96 6.68
CA GLY A 100 -6.97 0.38 7.21
C GLY A 100 -8.01 1.36 6.67
N VAL A 101 -8.20 1.39 5.35
CA VAL A 101 -9.16 2.29 4.68
C VAL A 101 -10.59 1.90 5.02
N GLY A 102 -10.93 0.63 4.90
CA GLY A 102 -12.24 0.10 5.23
C GLY A 102 -12.56 0.25 6.72
N GLY A 103 -11.57 0.13 7.61
CA GLY A 103 -11.73 0.34 9.05
C GLY A 103 -11.85 1.81 9.45
N ALA A 104 -11.29 2.71 8.64
CA ALA A 104 -11.49 4.15 8.78
C ALA A 104 -12.92 4.55 8.41
N VAL A 105 -13.47 3.97 7.33
CA VAL A 105 -14.80 4.34 6.81
C VAL A 105 -15.95 3.56 7.48
N GLY A 106 -15.80 2.25 7.65
CA GLY A 106 -16.87 1.33 8.03
C GLY A 106 -16.63 0.55 9.32
N HIS A 107 -15.67 0.98 10.16
CA HIS A 107 -15.32 0.33 11.42
C HIS A 107 -14.96 -1.16 11.20
N GLY A 108 -15.17 -2.05 12.19
CA GLY A 108 -14.70 -3.44 12.13
C GLY A 108 -15.18 -4.22 10.89
N ARG A 109 -16.42 -4.00 10.45
CA ARG A 109 -16.96 -4.65 9.24
C ARG A 109 -16.34 -4.08 7.96
N GLY A 110 -16.14 -2.76 7.92
CA GLY A 110 -15.43 -2.13 6.82
C GLY A 110 -13.97 -2.57 6.75
N ALA A 111 -13.30 -2.77 7.89
CA ALA A 111 -11.94 -3.29 7.95
C ALA A 111 -11.86 -4.71 7.37
N ALA A 112 -12.78 -5.59 7.75
CA ALA A 112 -12.84 -6.95 7.21
C ALA A 112 -13.11 -6.95 5.70
N ALA A 113 -14.12 -6.21 5.24
CA ALA A 113 -14.46 -6.11 3.82
C ALA A 113 -13.31 -5.51 3.00
N GLY A 114 -12.70 -4.44 3.49
CA GLY A 114 -11.56 -3.82 2.86
C GLY A 114 -10.33 -4.72 2.83
N ALA A 115 -10.07 -5.52 3.88
CA ALA A 115 -8.99 -6.51 3.90
C ALA A 115 -9.18 -7.57 2.81
N ILE A 116 -10.40 -8.08 2.67
CA ILE A 116 -10.75 -9.08 1.68
C ILE A 116 -10.56 -8.49 0.28
N VAL A 117 -11.14 -7.31 0.00
CA VAL A 117 -11.03 -6.65 -1.31
C VAL A 117 -9.57 -6.29 -1.65
N GLY A 118 -8.83 -5.71 -0.70
CA GLY A 118 -7.43 -5.33 -0.90
C GLY A 118 -6.50 -6.55 -1.10
N GLY A 119 -6.74 -7.62 -0.35
CA GLY A 119 -5.98 -8.87 -0.47
C GLY A 119 -6.30 -9.64 -1.76
N THR A 120 -7.59 -9.86 -2.05
CA THR A 120 -8.04 -10.56 -3.26
C THR A 120 -7.71 -9.77 -4.52
N GLY A 121 -7.92 -8.45 -4.54
CA GLY A 121 -7.55 -7.59 -5.66
C GLY A 121 -6.05 -7.65 -5.97
N GLY A 122 -5.21 -7.61 -4.93
CA GLY A 122 -3.75 -7.78 -5.07
C GLY A 122 -3.36 -9.16 -5.60
N TYR A 123 -4.06 -10.22 -5.20
CA TYR A 123 -3.85 -11.58 -5.68
C TYR A 123 -4.27 -11.75 -7.16
N LEU A 124 -5.47 -11.29 -7.51
CA LEU A 124 -6.04 -11.37 -8.86
C LEU A 124 -5.22 -10.59 -9.88
N TYR A 125 -4.84 -9.34 -9.57
CA TYR A 125 -3.97 -8.53 -10.43
C TYR A 125 -2.66 -9.27 -10.75
N ARG A 126 -2.10 -9.98 -9.76
CA ARG A 126 -0.84 -10.70 -9.92
C ARG A 126 -1.00 -12.00 -10.69
N ARG A 127 -2.13 -12.70 -10.55
CA ARG A 127 -2.48 -13.87 -11.36
C ARG A 127 -2.63 -13.49 -12.82
N HIS A 128 -3.36 -12.42 -13.11
CA HIS A 128 -3.59 -11.92 -14.46
C HIS A 128 -2.29 -11.45 -15.15
N LYS A 129 -1.40 -10.78 -14.40
CA LYS A 129 -0.10 -10.37 -14.94
C LYS A 129 0.85 -11.53 -15.26
N ARG A 130 0.72 -12.68 -14.57
CA ARG A 130 1.49 -13.89 -14.87
C ARG A 130 0.95 -14.64 -16.08
N SER A 131 -0.36 -14.66 -16.31
CA SER A 131 -0.95 -15.28 -17.49
C SER A 131 -0.56 -14.53 -18.77
N LEU A 132 -0.54 -13.20 -18.73
CA LEU A 132 -0.11 -12.38 -19.86
C LEU A 132 1.35 -12.64 -20.27
N ARG A 133 2.25 -12.80 -19.28
CA ARG A 133 3.68 -13.06 -19.51
C ARG A 133 4.01 -14.51 -19.91
N ARG A 134 3.01 -15.39 -20.02
CA ARG A 134 3.18 -16.76 -20.55
C ARG A 134 2.67 -16.88 -21.99
N ARG A 135 1.93 -15.89 -22.49
CA ARG A 135 1.39 -15.85 -23.86
C ARG A 135 2.29 -15.08 -24.83
N TYR A 136 3.25 -14.32 -24.30
CA TYR A 136 4.38 -13.73 -25.00
C TYR A 136 5.65 -14.35 -24.44
#